data_AF-A0A946UVS4-F1
#
_entry.id   AF-A0A946UVS4-F1
#
_cell.length_a   1.000
_cell.length_b   1.000
_cell.length_c   1.000
_cell.angle_alpha   90.00
_cell.angle_beta   90.00
_cell.angle_gamma   90.00
#
_symmetry.space_group_name_H-M   'P 1'
#
loop_
_entity.id
_entity.type
_entity.pdbx_description
1 polymer ?
#
loop_
_entity_poly.entity_id
_entity_poly.type
_entity_poly.pdbx_seq_one_letter_code
_entity_poly.pdbx_strand_id
1 'polypeptide(L)'
;MNDTYRVGAVEEGRRGGFGRVVTLIRQLQGEGRDVRVTHGGDLLYPSLESQLWNGQQMVEALNFIDALAPTYLVAGNHEFDRRTPEHLANAIRESQFDWLGDNFTFLTGDAEVDESLQTSFSFRHGDKTIGVFALTLHPEDGGNDRNYVPIDRDYLAAAKRMIRVFEAAGADAIIGLTHLHMADDIAISKLRREHPRFVLIVGGHEHEPQYQELSTSRAAVMKGASNARII
;
A
#
# COMPACT_ATOMS: atom_id res chain seq x y z
N MET A 1 6.05 4.59 -0.85
CA MET A 1 7.13 3.75 -0.28
C MET A 1 6.61 2.33 -0.10
N ASN A 2 7.45 1.36 0.22
CA ASN A 2 7.10 -0.05 0.35
C ASN A 2 8.19 -0.79 1.14
N ASP A 3 7.88 -1.99 1.63
CA ASP A 3 8.84 -2.92 2.23
C ASP A 3 9.74 -2.24 3.28
N THR A 4 9.12 -1.56 4.26
CA THR A 4 9.83 -0.77 5.27
C THR A 4 9.84 -1.50 6.59
N TYR A 5 10.96 -2.16 6.88
CA TYR A 5 11.12 -2.99 8.07
C TYR A 5 11.83 -2.28 9.23
N ARG A 6 12.29 -1.04 9.00
CA ARG A 6 13.02 -0.22 9.97
C ARG A 6 12.54 1.23 9.96
N VAL A 7 12.25 1.74 11.16
CA VAL A 7 11.98 3.17 11.40
C VAL A 7 13.21 4.03 11.08
N GLY A 8 14.38 3.57 11.55
CA GLY A 8 15.65 4.27 11.43
C GLY A 8 16.26 4.18 10.03
N ALA A 9 17.24 5.07 9.79
CA ALA A 9 18.03 5.02 8.57
C ALA A 9 18.86 3.72 8.48
N VAL A 10 19.11 3.29 7.25
CA VAL A 10 19.91 2.11 6.91
C VAL A 10 21.26 2.53 6.30
N GLU A 11 22.12 1.55 6.02
CA GLU A 11 23.46 1.79 5.46
C GLU A 11 24.27 2.82 6.27
N GLU A 12 24.39 2.59 7.59
CA GLU A 12 25.11 3.46 8.51
C GLU A 12 24.56 4.90 8.53
N GLY A 13 23.25 5.05 8.34
CA GLY A 13 22.57 6.34 8.34
C GLY A 13 22.56 7.06 6.98
N ARG A 14 23.17 6.48 5.93
CA ARG A 14 23.30 7.13 4.62
C ARG A 14 22.03 7.06 3.76
N ARG A 15 21.15 6.09 3.99
CA ARG A 15 19.92 5.89 3.20
C ARG A 15 18.72 5.58 4.07
N GLY A 16 17.53 5.75 3.49
CA GLY A 16 16.27 5.31 4.10
C GLY A 16 15.90 6.00 5.40
N GLY A 17 14.90 5.42 6.06
CA GLY A 17 14.37 5.83 7.36
C GLY A 17 13.31 6.93 7.29
N PHE A 18 12.37 6.87 8.23
CA PHE A 18 11.22 7.79 8.26
C PHE A 18 11.60 9.25 8.52
N GLY A 19 12.75 9.54 9.15
CA GLY A 19 13.24 10.91 9.29
C GLY A 19 13.44 11.62 7.93
N ARG A 20 13.85 10.88 6.89
CA ARG A 20 13.98 11.44 5.52
C ARG A 20 12.61 11.65 4.88
N VAL A 21 11.70 10.70 5.05
CA VAL A 21 10.30 10.82 4.60
C VAL A 21 9.66 12.09 5.18
N VAL A 22 9.77 12.28 6.50
CA VAL A 22 9.26 13.48 7.19
C VAL A 22 9.85 14.76 6.64
N THR A 23 11.17 14.77 6.36
CA THR A 23 11.84 15.93 5.77
C THR A 23 11.28 16.26 4.39
N LEU A 24 11.09 15.25 3.53
CA LEU A 24 10.52 15.42 2.19
C LEU A 24 9.07 15.91 2.26
N ILE A 25 8.24 15.33 3.13
CA ILE A 25 6.84 15.77 3.33
C ILE A 25 6.81 17.27 3.65
N ARG A 26 7.59 17.70 4.66
CA ARG A 26 7.63 19.10 5.08
C ARG A 26 8.14 20.04 3.99
N GLN A 27 9.16 19.62 3.23
CA GLN A 27 9.67 20.41 2.12
C GLN A 27 8.59 20.61 1.04
N LEU A 28 7.97 19.52 0.59
CA LEU A 28 6.94 19.57 -0.44
C LEU A 28 5.70 20.36 0.01
N GLN A 29 5.32 20.26 1.29
CA GLN A 29 4.27 21.09 1.88
C GLN A 29 4.68 22.56 1.95
N GLY A 30 5.94 22.86 2.27
CA GLY A 30 6.50 24.23 2.24
C GLY A 30 6.51 24.85 0.84
N GLU A 31 6.59 24.02 -0.20
CA GLU A 31 6.40 24.40 -1.61
C GLU A 31 4.90 24.56 -1.99
N GLY A 32 3.98 24.38 -1.05
CA GLY A 32 2.53 24.50 -1.25
C GLY A 32 1.89 23.28 -1.93
N ARG A 33 2.55 22.13 -1.97
CA ARG A 33 2.01 20.91 -2.58
C ARG A 33 1.07 20.17 -1.61
N ASP A 34 0.00 19.60 -2.14
CA ASP A 34 -0.75 18.55 -1.44
C ASP A 34 0.10 17.28 -1.42
N VAL A 35 0.37 16.77 -0.23
CA VAL A 35 1.23 15.61 -0.01
C VAL A 35 0.41 14.52 0.65
N ARG A 36 0.46 13.33 0.04
CA ARG A 36 -0.15 12.10 0.55
C ARG A 36 0.90 11.01 0.46
N VAL A 37 0.83 10.08 1.40
CA VAL A 37 1.77 8.97 1.50
C VAL A 37 1.04 7.69 1.12
N THR A 38 1.64 6.89 0.26
CA THR A 38 1.20 5.52 0.01
C THR A 38 2.27 4.53 0.46
N HIS A 39 1.84 3.44 1.06
CA HIS A 39 2.69 2.33 1.47
C HIS A 39 2.24 1.03 0.82
N GLY A 40 3.10 0.46 -0.03
CA GLY A 40 2.84 -0.79 -0.74
C GLY A 40 3.05 -2.03 0.13
N GLY A 41 2.60 -2.03 1.39
CA GLY A 41 2.72 -3.18 2.31
C GLY A 41 4.12 -3.50 2.81
N ASP A 42 4.19 -4.55 3.62
CA ASP A 42 5.38 -5.10 4.26
C ASP A 42 6.06 -4.13 5.22
N LEU A 43 5.50 -4.04 6.43
CA LEU A 43 6.06 -3.26 7.52
C LEU A 43 6.00 -3.96 8.88
N LEU A 44 5.01 -4.82 9.12
CA LEU A 44 4.83 -5.42 10.43
C LEU A 44 5.89 -6.47 10.74
N TYR A 45 6.44 -7.15 9.74
CA TYR A 45 7.48 -8.18 9.85
C TYR A 45 8.41 -8.12 8.64
N PRO A 46 9.62 -8.72 8.64
CA PRO A 46 10.17 -9.67 9.62
C PRO A 46 11.29 -9.12 10.52
N SER A 47 11.41 -7.80 10.71
CA SER A 47 12.51 -7.22 11.50
C SER A 47 12.58 -7.77 12.93
N LEU A 48 13.78 -7.74 13.52
CA LEU A 48 14.00 -8.18 14.90
C LEU A 48 13.16 -7.34 15.87
N GLU A 49 13.14 -6.03 15.62
CA GLU A 49 12.31 -5.05 16.31
C GLU A 49 10.84 -5.46 16.27
N SER A 50 10.33 -5.84 15.09
CA SER A 50 8.97 -6.34 14.95
C SER A 50 8.72 -7.67 15.67
N GLN A 51 9.72 -8.55 15.80
CA GLN A 51 9.57 -9.75 16.62
C GLN A 51 9.45 -9.42 18.12
N LEU A 52 10.12 -8.36 18.59
CA LEU A 52 10.09 -7.92 19.98
C LEU A 52 8.82 -7.13 20.33
N TRP A 53 8.37 -6.26 19.43
CA TRP A 53 7.26 -5.33 19.66
C TRP A 53 6.00 -5.65 18.85
N ASN A 54 5.95 -6.80 18.18
CA ASN A 54 4.85 -7.23 17.31
C ASN A 54 4.45 -6.21 16.25
N GLY A 55 5.43 -5.48 15.71
CA GLY A 55 5.22 -4.47 14.67
C GLY A 55 4.64 -3.13 15.15
N GLN A 56 4.28 -2.99 16.43
CA GLN A 56 3.65 -1.75 16.92
C GLN A 56 4.54 -0.51 16.81
N GLN A 57 5.85 -0.69 16.88
CA GLN A 57 6.80 0.40 16.65
C GLN A 57 6.70 0.98 15.23
N MET A 58 6.30 0.17 14.25
CA MET A 58 6.08 0.61 12.87
C MET A 58 4.74 1.31 12.71
N VAL A 59 3.69 0.81 13.40
CA VAL A 59 2.38 1.46 13.47
C VAL A 59 2.51 2.86 14.08
N GLU A 60 3.18 2.99 15.23
CA GLU A 60 3.41 4.29 15.87
C GLU A 60 4.16 5.27 14.95
N ALA A 61 5.19 4.78 14.24
CA ALA A 61 5.96 5.60 13.33
C ALA A 61 5.15 6.04 12.08
N LEU A 62 4.28 5.18 11.56
CA LEU A 62 3.37 5.54 10.46
C LEU A 62 2.24 6.46 10.93
N ASN A 63 1.74 6.31 12.16
CA ASN A 63 0.80 7.26 12.74
C ASN A 63 1.40 8.67 12.83
N PHE A 64 2.68 8.78 13.17
CA PHE A 64 3.38 10.06 13.13
C PHE A 64 3.46 10.65 11.72
N ILE A 65 3.69 9.81 10.70
CA ILE A 65 3.71 10.24 9.29
C ILE A 65 2.30 10.68 8.85
N ASP A 66 1.28 9.91 9.21
CA ASP A 66 -0.11 10.20 8.88
C ASP A 66 -0.58 11.54 9.45
N ALA A 67 -0.19 11.85 10.69
CA ALA A 67 -0.43 13.14 11.32
C ALA A 67 0.21 14.33 10.57
N LEU A 68 1.19 14.08 9.70
CA LEU A 68 1.80 15.10 8.83
C LEU A 68 1.17 15.12 7.43
N ALA A 69 0.85 13.96 6.87
CA ALA A 69 0.28 13.80 5.53
C ALA A 69 -0.56 12.52 5.47
N PRO A 70 -1.80 12.56 4.95
CA PRO A 70 -2.67 11.39 4.89
C PRO A 70 -1.97 10.18 4.28
N THR A 71 -2.03 9.05 4.97
CA THR A 71 -1.31 7.83 4.64
C THR A 71 -2.28 6.70 4.29
N TYR A 72 -2.01 6.03 3.16
CA TYR A 72 -2.80 4.91 2.65
C TYR A 72 -1.93 3.68 2.48
N LEU A 73 -2.42 2.54 2.95
CA LEU A 73 -1.62 1.33 3.05
C LEU A 73 -2.36 0.12 2.50
N VAL A 74 -1.73 -0.64 1.62
CA VAL A 74 -2.17 -2.02 1.33
C VAL A 74 -1.35 -2.98 2.17
N ALA A 75 -1.94 -4.06 2.66
CA ALA A 75 -1.18 -5.11 3.33
C ALA A 75 -0.27 -5.83 2.32
N GLY A 76 0.96 -6.14 2.72
CA GLY A 76 1.85 -7.08 2.07
C GLY A 76 1.78 -8.46 2.71
N ASN A 77 2.55 -9.41 2.20
CA ASN A 77 2.50 -10.77 2.72
C ASN A 77 3.05 -10.88 4.15
N HIS A 78 3.97 -10.00 4.56
CA HIS A 78 4.55 -10.04 5.89
C HIS A 78 3.63 -9.48 6.98
N GLU A 79 2.56 -8.77 6.65
CA GLU A 79 1.49 -8.47 7.62
C GLU A 79 0.81 -9.75 8.15
N PHE A 80 0.93 -10.86 7.41
CA PHE A 80 0.28 -12.13 7.70
C PHE A 80 1.26 -13.24 8.15
N ASP A 81 2.45 -12.87 8.61
CA ASP A 81 3.48 -13.83 9.04
C ASP A 81 3.03 -14.72 10.22
N ARG A 82 2.33 -14.16 11.22
CA ARG A 82 1.84 -14.97 12.35
C ARG A 82 0.65 -15.83 11.92
N ARG A 83 0.42 -16.93 12.64
CA ARG A 83 -0.67 -17.87 12.34
C ARG A 83 -2.04 -17.42 12.84
N THR A 84 -2.08 -16.51 13.80
CA THR A 84 -3.28 -16.07 14.50
C THR A 84 -3.47 -14.56 14.27
N PRO A 85 -4.70 -14.04 14.32
CA PRO A 85 -4.99 -12.68 13.87
C PRO A 85 -4.61 -11.59 14.88
N GLU A 86 -4.24 -11.92 16.12
CA GLU A 86 -4.17 -10.93 17.21
C GLU A 86 -3.13 -9.83 16.95
N HIS A 87 -2.00 -10.13 16.31
CA HIS A 87 -1.00 -9.10 15.98
C HIS A 87 -1.54 -8.12 14.95
N LEU A 88 -2.23 -8.62 13.92
CA LEU A 88 -2.81 -7.81 12.86
C LEU A 88 -3.94 -6.95 13.43
N ALA A 89 -4.81 -7.55 14.23
CA ALA A 89 -5.91 -6.86 14.88
C ALA A 89 -5.39 -5.75 15.82
N ASN A 90 -4.34 -6.01 16.60
CA ASN A 90 -3.71 -4.98 17.43
C ASN A 90 -3.08 -3.86 16.59
N ALA A 91 -2.39 -4.19 15.51
CA ALA A 91 -1.79 -3.20 14.61
C ALA A 91 -2.86 -2.29 13.98
N ILE A 92 -3.95 -2.87 13.49
CA ILE A 92 -5.06 -2.14 12.88
C ILE A 92 -5.75 -1.24 13.91
N ARG A 93 -6.07 -1.75 15.11
CA ARG A 93 -6.71 -0.93 16.16
C ARG A 93 -5.87 0.28 16.57
N GLU A 94 -4.54 0.13 16.55
CA GLU A 94 -3.62 1.21 16.88
C GLU A 94 -3.27 2.11 15.69
N SER A 95 -3.64 1.73 14.46
CA SER A 95 -3.40 2.53 13.26
C SER A 95 -4.32 3.75 13.22
N GLN A 96 -3.77 4.89 12.82
CA GLN A 96 -4.52 6.12 12.53
C GLN A 96 -4.64 6.37 11.02
N PHE A 97 -3.82 5.67 10.22
CA PHE A 97 -3.84 5.68 8.76
C PHE A 97 -4.80 4.62 8.20
N ASP A 98 -5.17 4.77 6.92
CA ASP A 98 -6.16 3.89 6.29
C ASP A 98 -5.52 2.62 5.70
N TRP A 99 -6.06 1.47 6.09
CA TRP A 99 -5.81 0.18 5.48
C TRP A 99 -6.76 -0.03 4.30
N LEU A 100 -6.21 -0.27 3.11
CA LEU A 100 -6.94 -0.44 1.86
C LEU A 100 -6.82 -1.88 1.35
N GLY A 101 -7.91 -2.43 0.81
CA GLY A 101 -7.89 -3.76 0.18
C GLY A 101 -9.14 -4.06 -0.65
N ASP A 102 -8.96 -4.56 -1.87
CA ASP A 102 -10.04 -4.87 -2.80
C ASP A 102 -10.02 -6.33 -3.31
N ASN A 103 -9.02 -7.12 -2.90
CA ASN A 103 -8.95 -8.55 -3.17
C ASN A 103 -8.78 -9.40 -1.91
N PHE A 104 -9.00 -8.86 -0.73
CA PHE A 104 -8.99 -9.62 0.51
C PHE A 104 -9.99 -9.04 1.50
N THR A 105 -10.27 -9.80 2.55
CA THR A 105 -11.15 -9.36 3.64
C THR A 105 -10.55 -9.80 4.95
N PHE A 106 -10.64 -8.97 5.97
CA PHE A 106 -10.27 -9.37 7.33
C PHE A 106 -11.39 -10.20 7.95
N LEU A 107 -11.01 -11.34 8.53
CA LEU A 107 -11.86 -12.25 9.29
C LEU A 107 -11.16 -12.58 10.62
N THR A 108 -10.75 -11.54 11.33
CA THR A 108 -9.99 -11.65 12.59
C THR A 108 -10.85 -12.13 13.75
N GLY A 109 -12.18 -12.02 13.61
CA GLY A 109 -13.14 -12.28 14.69
C GLY A 109 -13.41 -11.06 15.56
N ASP A 110 -12.83 -9.91 15.20
CA ASP A 110 -13.06 -8.60 15.79
C ASP A 110 -13.73 -7.72 14.72
N ALA A 111 -15.03 -7.43 14.91
CA ALA A 111 -15.82 -6.74 13.89
C ALA A 111 -15.31 -5.33 13.58
N GLU A 112 -14.79 -4.60 14.58
CA GLU A 112 -14.28 -3.24 14.35
C GLU A 112 -13.01 -3.27 13.48
N VAL A 113 -12.15 -4.26 13.69
CA VAL A 113 -10.97 -4.50 12.86
C VAL A 113 -11.40 -4.94 11.46
N ASP A 114 -12.34 -5.88 11.37
CA ASP A 114 -12.75 -6.46 10.10
C ASP A 114 -13.44 -5.41 9.19
N GLU A 115 -14.23 -4.50 9.77
CA GLU A 115 -14.92 -3.40 9.09
C GLU A 115 -14.00 -2.20 8.78
N SER A 116 -12.82 -2.11 9.41
CA SER A 116 -11.89 -1.00 9.19
C SER A 116 -11.20 -1.03 7.82
N LEU A 117 -11.16 -2.18 7.15
CA LEU A 117 -10.56 -2.32 5.82
C LEU A 117 -11.38 -1.53 4.80
N GLN A 118 -10.80 -0.48 4.24
CA GLN A 118 -11.48 0.33 3.25
C GLN A 118 -11.36 -0.31 1.87
N THR A 119 -12.53 -0.55 1.26
CA THR A 119 -12.66 -1.04 -0.11
C THR A 119 -13.20 0.07 -1.00
N SER A 120 -12.89 0.06 -2.29
CA SER A 120 -13.32 1.11 -3.23
C SER A 120 -12.98 2.53 -2.75
N PHE A 121 -11.79 2.71 -2.18
CA PHE A 121 -11.38 3.98 -1.59
C PHE A 121 -11.21 5.09 -2.63
N SER A 122 -11.61 6.31 -2.28
CA SER A 122 -11.34 7.48 -3.10
C SER A 122 -11.15 8.72 -2.24
N PHE A 123 -10.38 9.67 -2.75
CA PHE A 123 -10.18 10.96 -2.10
C PHE A 123 -10.28 12.12 -3.10
N ARG A 124 -10.46 13.33 -2.58
CA ARG A 124 -10.48 14.55 -3.38
C ARG A 124 -9.15 15.31 -3.33
N HIS A 125 -8.72 15.80 -4.48
CA HIS A 125 -7.64 16.78 -4.62
C HIS A 125 -8.20 17.98 -5.41
N GLY A 126 -8.52 19.07 -4.70
CA GLY A 126 -9.25 20.20 -5.28
C GLY A 126 -10.62 19.79 -5.81
N ASP A 127 -10.88 20.04 -7.09
CA ASP A 127 -12.11 19.64 -7.77
C ASP A 127 -12.09 18.17 -8.23
N LYS A 128 -10.92 17.52 -8.23
CA LYS A 128 -10.70 16.17 -8.76
C LYS A 128 -10.93 15.07 -7.74
N THR A 129 -11.50 13.95 -8.20
CA THR A 129 -11.67 12.73 -7.42
C THR A 129 -10.69 11.67 -7.91
N ILE A 130 -9.93 11.09 -6.99
CA ILE A 130 -8.94 10.04 -7.27
C ILE A 130 -9.44 8.74 -6.65
N GLY A 131 -9.66 7.72 -7.48
CA GLY A 131 -9.96 6.36 -7.02
C GLY A 131 -8.68 5.57 -6.79
N VAL A 132 -8.64 4.77 -5.72
CA VAL A 132 -7.49 3.95 -5.34
C VAL A 132 -7.97 2.52 -5.17
N PHE A 133 -7.54 1.61 -6.05
CA PHE A 133 -7.72 0.18 -5.80
C PHE A 133 -6.50 -0.37 -5.08
N ALA A 134 -6.68 -1.31 -4.17
CA ALA A 134 -5.62 -1.90 -3.37
C ALA A 134 -5.59 -3.43 -3.48
N LEU A 135 -4.44 -4.02 -3.84
CA LEU A 135 -4.31 -5.47 -4.06
C LEU A 135 -3.09 -6.05 -3.36
N THR A 136 -3.27 -7.21 -2.73
CA THR A 136 -2.19 -7.97 -2.07
C THR A 136 -1.98 -9.35 -2.68
N LEU A 137 -0.81 -9.92 -2.43
CA LEU A 137 -0.35 -11.19 -2.97
C LEU A 137 -1.08 -12.38 -2.31
N HIS A 138 -1.56 -13.30 -3.15
CA HIS A 138 -2.16 -14.56 -2.73
C HIS A 138 -1.08 -15.54 -2.22
N PRO A 139 -1.42 -16.46 -1.29
CA PRO A 139 -0.47 -17.45 -0.77
C PRO A 139 0.21 -18.32 -1.84
N GLU A 140 -0.51 -18.70 -2.89
CA GLU A 140 0.04 -19.49 -4.00
C GLU A 140 1.08 -18.74 -4.86
N ASP A 141 1.17 -17.42 -4.72
CA ASP A 141 2.13 -16.58 -5.44
C ASP A 141 3.27 -16.08 -4.54
N GLY A 142 3.40 -16.63 -3.33
CA GLY A 142 4.45 -16.30 -2.36
C GLY A 142 3.96 -15.59 -1.10
N GLY A 143 2.65 -15.45 -0.92
CA GLY A 143 2.05 -14.94 0.30
C GLY A 143 1.96 -15.97 1.45
N ASN A 144 1.26 -15.58 2.52
CA ASN A 144 1.01 -16.42 3.69
C ASN A 144 -0.46 -16.89 3.74
N ASP A 145 -0.69 -18.22 3.73
CA ASP A 145 -2.05 -18.78 3.82
C ASP A 145 -2.60 -18.67 5.24
N ARG A 146 -3.65 -17.86 5.42
CA ARG A 146 -4.27 -17.55 6.71
C ARG A 146 -5.79 -17.49 6.57
N ASN A 147 -6.49 -18.21 7.44
CA ASN A 147 -7.95 -18.26 7.45
C ASN A 147 -8.63 -16.91 7.81
N TYR A 148 -7.91 -16.03 8.52
CA TYR A 148 -8.40 -14.71 8.90
C TYR A 148 -8.19 -13.65 7.81
N VAL A 149 -7.65 -14.01 6.66
CA VAL A 149 -7.53 -13.13 5.50
C VAL A 149 -7.65 -13.93 4.20
N PRO A 150 -8.86 -14.34 3.78
CA PRO A 150 -9.05 -14.90 2.45
C PRO A 150 -8.69 -13.87 1.38
N ILE A 151 -7.94 -14.31 0.35
CA ILE A 151 -7.43 -13.46 -0.73
C ILE A 151 -7.94 -14.01 -2.07
N ASP A 152 -8.47 -13.16 -2.94
CA ASP A 152 -8.79 -13.45 -4.34
C ASP A 152 -7.50 -13.36 -5.18
N ARG A 153 -7.13 -14.47 -5.80
CA ARG A 153 -5.92 -14.60 -6.64
C ARG A 153 -6.09 -13.97 -8.03
N ASP A 154 -7.31 -13.68 -8.49
CA ASP A 154 -7.51 -13.06 -9.80
C ASP A 154 -7.30 -11.53 -9.72
N TYR A 155 -6.03 -11.13 -9.58
CA TYR A 155 -5.64 -9.72 -9.44
C TYR A 155 -6.11 -8.88 -10.62
N LEU A 156 -6.05 -9.43 -11.84
CA LEU A 156 -6.47 -8.73 -13.05
C LEU A 156 -7.98 -8.48 -13.06
N ALA A 157 -8.78 -9.48 -12.69
CA ALA A 157 -10.21 -9.30 -12.56
C ALA A 157 -10.55 -8.33 -11.43
N ALA A 158 -9.89 -8.41 -10.27
CA ALA A 158 -10.08 -7.49 -9.16
C ALA A 158 -9.80 -6.04 -9.58
N ALA A 159 -8.64 -5.77 -10.18
CA ALA A 159 -8.29 -4.45 -10.71
C ALA A 159 -9.33 -3.97 -11.74
N LYS A 160 -9.72 -4.82 -12.70
CA LYS A 160 -10.71 -4.45 -13.73
C LYS A 160 -12.09 -4.17 -13.16
N ARG A 161 -12.52 -4.90 -12.12
CA ARG A 161 -13.76 -4.60 -11.38
C ARG A 161 -13.66 -3.22 -10.74
N MET A 162 -12.59 -2.96 -10.01
CA MET A 162 -12.46 -1.74 -9.22
C MET A 162 -12.27 -0.47 -10.08
N ILE A 163 -11.51 -0.59 -11.18
CA ILE A 163 -11.41 0.49 -12.18
C ILE A 163 -12.81 0.87 -12.70
N ARG A 164 -13.66 -0.11 -13.03
CA ARG A 164 -15.03 0.17 -13.50
C ARG A 164 -15.91 0.82 -12.43
N VAL A 165 -15.75 0.43 -11.16
CA VAL A 165 -16.44 1.07 -10.03
C VAL A 165 -16.09 2.55 -9.96
N PHE A 166 -14.80 2.89 -9.98
CA PHE A 166 -14.35 4.28 -9.94
C PHE A 166 -14.76 5.08 -11.18
N GLU A 167 -14.72 4.45 -12.36
CA GLU A 167 -15.14 5.09 -13.59
C GLU A 167 -16.63 5.46 -13.57
N ALA A 168 -17.47 4.57 -13.03
CA ALA A 168 -18.90 4.80 -12.85
C ALA A 168 -19.19 5.84 -11.77
N ALA A 169 -18.36 5.90 -10.72
CA ALA A 169 -18.42 6.94 -9.68
C ALA A 169 -17.87 8.30 -10.15
N GLY A 170 -17.38 8.39 -11.39
CA GLY A 170 -16.92 9.66 -11.97
C GLY A 170 -15.52 10.09 -11.53
N ALA A 171 -14.66 9.16 -11.07
CA ALA A 171 -13.28 9.48 -10.71
C ALA A 171 -12.55 10.14 -11.89
N ASP A 172 -11.77 11.19 -11.65
CA ASP A 172 -10.98 11.89 -12.67
C ASP A 172 -9.70 11.10 -13.02
N ALA A 173 -9.14 10.40 -12.03
CA ALA A 173 -8.01 9.50 -12.21
C ALA A 173 -8.12 8.31 -11.26
N ILE A 174 -7.50 7.20 -11.67
CA ILE A 174 -7.48 5.94 -10.92
C ILE A 174 -6.04 5.50 -10.76
N ILE A 175 -5.68 5.12 -9.54
CA ILE A 175 -4.38 4.57 -9.18
C ILE A 175 -4.55 3.19 -8.53
N GLY A 176 -3.54 2.33 -8.70
CA GLY A 176 -3.41 1.07 -7.98
C GLY A 176 -2.38 1.20 -6.86
N LEU A 177 -2.70 0.71 -5.68
CA LEU A 177 -1.77 0.51 -4.56
C LEU A 177 -1.58 -0.99 -4.35
N THR A 178 -0.42 -1.53 -4.66
CA THR A 178 -0.26 -2.99 -4.75
C THR A 178 0.87 -3.51 -3.87
N HIS A 179 0.74 -4.76 -3.46
CA HIS A 179 1.83 -5.59 -2.97
C HIS A 179 1.81 -6.88 -3.78
N LEU A 180 2.27 -6.78 -5.03
CA LEU A 180 2.24 -7.83 -6.04
C LEU A 180 3.57 -7.87 -6.77
N HIS A 181 3.85 -8.99 -7.43
CA HIS A 181 4.99 -9.06 -8.34
C HIS A 181 4.85 -8.03 -9.48
N MET A 182 5.98 -7.54 -9.96
CA MET A 182 6.10 -6.61 -11.08
C MET A 182 5.47 -7.16 -12.34
N ALA A 183 5.54 -8.47 -12.56
CA ALA A 183 4.89 -9.11 -13.70
C ALA A 183 3.36 -8.93 -13.67
N ASP A 184 2.74 -9.04 -12.50
CA ASP A 184 1.29 -8.87 -12.31
C ASP A 184 0.89 -7.42 -12.45
N ASP A 185 1.65 -6.48 -11.86
CA ASP A 185 1.40 -5.05 -12.05
C ASP A 185 1.55 -4.64 -13.52
N ILE A 186 2.51 -5.19 -14.27
CA ILE A 186 2.63 -4.97 -15.72
C ILE A 186 1.43 -5.56 -16.48
N ALA A 187 0.88 -6.68 -16.02
CA ALA A 187 -0.32 -7.26 -16.62
C ALA A 187 -1.54 -6.37 -16.36
N ILE A 188 -1.71 -5.88 -15.14
CA ILE A 188 -2.78 -4.97 -14.74
C ILE A 188 -2.65 -3.62 -15.44
N SER A 189 -1.43 -3.05 -15.55
CA SER A 189 -1.20 -1.72 -16.14
C SER A 189 -1.76 -1.60 -17.56
N LYS A 190 -1.77 -2.71 -18.30
CA LYS A 190 -2.33 -2.83 -19.66
C LYS A 190 -3.83 -2.56 -19.75
N LEU A 191 -4.58 -2.64 -18.65
CA LEU A 191 -6.00 -2.28 -18.60
C LEU A 191 -6.24 -0.82 -19.02
N ARG A 192 -5.23 0.05 -18.90
CA ARG A 192 -5.30 1.44 -19.36
C ARG A 192 -5.74 1.58 -20.82
N ARG A 193 -5.45 0.59 -21.70
CA ARG A 193 -5.94 0.61 -23.10
C ARG A 193 -7.45 0.80 -23.19
N GLU A 194 -8.18 0.17 -22.28
CA GLU A 194 -9.65 0.23 -22.20
C GLU A 194 -10.11 1.30 -21.20
N HIS A 195 -9.25 1.68 -20.26
CA HIS A 195 -9.55 2.58 -19.15
C HIS A 195 -8.54 3.75 -19.06
N PRO A 196 -8.63 4.79 -19.91
CA PRO A 196 -7.63 5.86 -19.99
C PRO A 196 -7.44 6.69 -18.71
N ARG A 197 -8.38 6.61 -17.75
CA ARG A 197 -8.27 7.27 -16.43
C ARG A 197 -7.39 6.51 -15.45
N PHE A 198 -7.08 5.24 -15.71
CA PHE A 198 -6.14 4.45 -14.91
C PHE A 198 -4.70 4.78 -15.29
N VAL A 199 -4.00 5.52 -14.43
CA VAL A 199 -2.75 6.22 -14.77
C VAL A 199 -1.51 5.68 -14.07
N LEU A 200 -1.64 5.08 -12.89
CA LEU A 200 -0.48 4.72 -12.07
C LEU A 200 -0.75 3.49 -11.22
N ILE A 201 0.27 2.65 -11.04
CA ILE A 201 0.38 1.67 -9.97
C ILE A 201 1.60 2.05 -9.12
N VAL A 202 1.40 2.14 -7.81
CA VAL A 202 2.44 2.24 -6.79
C VAL A 202 2.47 0.94 -6.02
N GLY A 203 3.55 0.17 -6.16
CA GLY A 203 3.64 -1.20 -5.63
C GLY A 203 4.78 -1.44 -4.65
N GLY A 204 4.78 -2.61 -3.99
CA GLY A 204 5.85 -3.17 -3.16
C GLY A 204 6.28 -4.58 -3.59
N HIS A 205 6.89 -5.36 -2.68
CA HIS A 205 7.33 -6.76 -2.83
C HIS A 205 8.73 -6.98 -3.45
N GLU A 206 9.14 -6.24 -4.49
CA GLU A 206 10.44 -6.48 -5.13
C GLU A 206 11.66 -6.10 -4.28
N HIS A 207 11.48 -5.23 -3.29
CA HIS A 207 12.52 -4.64 -2.42
C HIS A 207 13.59 -3.83 -3.17
N GLU A 208 13.50 -3.74 -4.49
CA GLU A 208 14.40 -3.05 -5.39
C GLU A 208 13.61 -2.14 -6.34
N PRO A 209 14.19 -1.02 -6.80
CA PRO A 209 13.47 -0.05 -7.60
C PRO A 209 12.98 -0.65 -8.92
N GLN A 210 11.68 -0.55 -9.18
CA GLN A 210 11.09 -0.95 -10.44
C GLN A 210 10.34 0.23 -11.06
N TYR A 211 10.48 0.38 -12.36
CA TYR A 211 9.81 1.44 -13.08
C TYR A 211 9.34 1.00 -14.47
N GLN A 212 8.09 1.32 -14.78
CA GLN A 212 7.52 1.30 -16.12
C GLN A 212 6.88 2.66 -16.40
N GLU A 213 7.25 3.26 -17.53
CA GLU A 213 6.70 4.53 -17.97
C GLU A 213 5.21 4.45 -18.34
N LEU A 214 4.51 5.57 -18.12
CA LEU A 214 3.16 5.80 -18.61
C LEU A 214 3.14 5.76 -20.14
N SER A 215 2.15 5.09 -20.73
CA SER A 215 1.87 5.17 -22.17
C SER A 215 0.37 5.27 -22.43
N THR A 216 -0.03 5.40 -23.69
CA THR A 216 -1.44 5.30 -24.09
C THR A 216 -2.06 3.93 -23.79
N SER A 217 -1.22 2.90 -23.61
CA SER A 217 -1.67 1.51 -23.48
C SER A 217 -1.33 0.86 -22.14
N ARG A 218 -0.62 1.57 -21.26
CA ARG A 218 -0.17 1.07 -19.96
C ARG A 218 -0.11 2.20 -18.94
N ALA A 219 -0.69 1.98 -17.77
CA ALA A 219 -0.43 2.83 -16.60
C ALA A 219 1.06 2.81 -16.25
N ALA A 220 1.57 3.88 -15.64
CA ALA A 220 2.91 3.82 -15.07
C ALA A 220 2.93 2.81 -13.92
N VAL A 221 4.07 2.17 -13.68
CA VAL A 221 4.27 1.32 -12.50
C VAL A 221 5.53 1.80 -11.81
N MET A 222 5.42 2.05 -10.50
CA MET A 222 6.53 2.47 -9.66
C MET A 222 6.59 1.56 -8.44
N LYS A 223 7.76 1.03 -8.15
CA LYS A 223 8.06 0.38 -6.87
C LYS A 223 9.34 0.95 -6.32
N GLY A 224 9.31 1.29 -5.04
CA GLY A 224 10.50 1.71 -4.33
C GLY A 224 11.40 0.51 -4.03
N ALA A 225 12.62 0.81 -3.62
CA ALA A 225 13.39 -0.14 -2.83
C ALA A 225 12.76 -0.31 -1.43
N SER A 226 13.28 -1.25 -0.66
CA SER A 226 12.93 -1.39 0.76
C SER A 226 13.44 -0.26 1.66
N ASN A 227 12.84 -0.13 2.84
CA ASN A 227 13.24 0.76 3.94
C ASN A 227 13.29 2.25 3.58
N ALA A 228 12.39 2.67 2.68
CA ALA A 228 12.35 4.03 2.14
C ALA A 228 13.70 4.50 1.56
N ARG A 229 14.53 3.56 1.04
CA ARG A 229 15.82 3.90 0.41
C ARG A 229 15.66 4.79 -0.82
N ILE A 230 14.51 4.71 -1.48
CA ILE A 230 14.06 5.59 -2.57
C ILE A 230 12.62 6.02 -2.25
N ILE A 231 12.35 7.32 -2.38
CA ILE A 231 11.06 7.98 -2.12
C ILE A 231 10.76 8.91 -3.28
#